data_AF-F0QY04-F1
#
_entry.id   AF-F0QY04-F1
#
_cell.length_a   1.000
_cell.length_b   1.000
_cell.length_c   1.000
_cell.angle_alpha   90.00
_cell.angle_beta   90.00
_cell.angle_gamma   90.00
#
_symmetry.space_group_name_H-M   'P 1'
#
loop_
_entity.id
_entity.type
_entity.pdbx_description
1 polymer ?
#
loop_
_entity_poly.entity_id
_entity_poly.type
_entity_poly.pdbx_seq_one_letter_code
_entity_poly.pdbx_strand_id
1 'polypeptide(L)'
;MGQDFDVRIEDLVKVLLHSDSHWIDSLRRIDFGDRMKIVHEAINAVLPDFVDCVNKSLDSDVPRLMYIGCFDMVWQSIENTAKNYIRD
;
A
#
# COMPACT_ATOMS: atom_id res chain seq x y z
N MET A 1 -11.17 34.62 1.53
CA MET A 1 -12.07 33.64 2.18
C MET A 1 -11.33 32.32 2.19
N GLY A 2 -10.78 31.92 3.33
CA GLY A 2 -10.13 30.61 3.46
C GLY A 2 -11.21 29.54 3.58
N GLN A 3 -11.18 28.54 2.70
CA GLN A 3 -11.96 27.32 2.92
C GLN A 3 -11.27 26.55 4.03
N ASP A 4 -11.85 26.57 5.23
CA ASP A 4 -11.53 25.61 6.28
C ASP A 4 -11.98 24.24 5.78
N PHE A 5 -11.01 23.42 5.39
CA PHE A 5 -11.24 22.00 5.17
C PHE A 5 -11.21 21.32 6.53
N ASP A 6 -12.36 21.30 7.21
CA ASP A 6 -12.56 20.51 8.43
C ASP A 6 -12.70 19.03 8.05
N VAL A 7 -11.56 18.41 7.70
CA VAL A 7 -11.48 16.98 7.40
C VAL A 7 -11.45 16.24 8.72
N ARG A 8 -12.60 15.72 9.14
CA ARG A 8 -12.68 14.86 10.31
C ARG A 8 -11.81 13.63 10.07
N ILE A 9 -10.92 13.34 11.02
CA ILE A 9 -10.03 12.17 10.98
C ILE A 9 -10.84 10.88 10.73
N GLU A 10 -12.07 10.80 11.25
CA GLU A 10 -12.99 9.69 10.99
C GLU A 10 -13.37 9.50 9.53
N ASP A 11 -13.51 10.59 8.77
CA ASP A 11 -13.84 10.55 7.34
C ASP A 11 -12.62 10.10 6.52
N LEU A 12 -11.41 10.52 6.91
CA LEU A 12 -10.15 9.98 6.36
C LEU A 12 -9.99 8.48 6.65
N VAL A 13 -10.24 8.06 7.89
CA VAL A 13 -10.16 6.65 8.31
C VAL A 13 -11.20 5.81 7.55
N LYS A 14 -12.43 6.30 7.36
CA LYS A 14 -13.45 5.58 6.58
C LYS A 14 -13.07 5.41 5.12
N VAL A 15 -12.47 6.43 4.49
CA VAL A 15 -11.99 6.35 3.10
C VAL A 15 -10.87 5.32 2.98
N LEU A 16 -9.89 5.36 3.89
CA LEU A 16 -8.80 4.38 3.94
C LEU A 16 -9.32 2.94 4.17
N LEU A 17 -10.34 2.77 5.02
CA LEU A 17 -10.96 1.46 5.28
C LEU A 17 -11.85 0.96 4.12
N HIS A 18 -12.46 1.86 3.34
CA HIS A 18 -13.32 1.49 2.21
C HIS A 18 -12.56 1.20 0.91
N SER A 19 -11.38 1.81 0.68
CA SER A 19 -10.56 1.50 -0.50
C SER A 19 -9.94 0.11 -0.43
N ASP A 20 -9.67 -0.40 0.78
CA ASP A 20 -8.98 -1.65 1.02
C ASP A 20 -9.89 -2.90 1.03
N SER A 21 -11.22 -2.76 1.15
CA SER A 21 -12.05 -3.90 1.61
C SER A 21 -12.20 -5.04 0.60
N HIS A 22 -12.44 -4.75 -0.68
CA HIS A 22 -12.88 -5.78 -1.62
C HIS A 22 -11.76 -6.70 -2.13
N TRP A 23 -10.58 -6.15 -2.42
CA TRP A 23 -9.47 -6.95 -2.94
C TRP A 23 -8.81 -7.76 -1.81
N ILE A 24 -8.73 -7.19 -0.59
CA ILE A 24 -8.21 -7.90 0.59
C ILE A 24 -9.12 -9.07 0.95
N ASP A 25 -10.45 -8.87 0.95
CA ASP A 25 -11.37 -9.96 1.24
C ASP A 25 -11.33 -11.06 0.20
N SER A 26 -11.08 -10.71 -1.06
CA SER A 26 -10.85 -11.67 -2.14
C SER A 26 -9.53 -12.43 -1.93
N LEU A 27 -8.45 -11.71 -1.62
CA LEU A 27 -7.13 -12.30 -1.35
C LEU A 27 -7.14 -13.19 -0.09
N ARG A 28 -7.96 -12.88 0.91
CA ARG A 28 -8.18 -13.72 2.11
C ARG A 28 -8.84 -15.07 1.80
N ARG A 29 -9.58 -15.17 0.69
CA ARG A 29 -10.25 -16.40 0.25
C ARG A 29 -9.36 -17.29 -0.61
N ILE A 30 -8.25 -16.76 -1.12
CA ILE A 30 -7.24 -17.53 -1.85
C ILE A 30 -6.48 -18.42 -0.86
N ASP A 31 -6.08 -19.63 -1.31
CA ASP A 31 -5.22 -20.51 -0.52
C ASP A 31 -3.93 -19.80 -0.07
N PHE A 32 -3.44 -20.15 1.11
CA PHE A 32 -2.26 -19.49 1.69
C PHE A 32 -1.04 -19.58 0.77
N GLY A 33 -0.83 -20.72 0.09
CA GLY A 33 0.30 -20.91 -0.80
C GLY A 33 0.26 -19.98 -2.01
N ASP A 34 -0.92 -19.82 -2.61
CA ASP A 34 -1.09 -18.93 -3.75
C ASP A 34 -1.07 -17.46 -3.34
N ARG A 35 -1.64 -17.12 -2.18
CA ARG A 35 -1.50 -15.78 -1.58
C ARG A 35 -0.04 -15.41 -1.34
N MET A 36 0.78 -16.35 -0.85
CA MET A 36 2.21 -16.13 -0.67
C MET A 36 2.93 -15.84 -1.99
N LYS A 37 2.57 -16.55 -3.07
CA LYS A 37 3.13 -16.29 -4.40
C LYS A 37 2.79 -14.88 -4.88
N ILE A 38 1.53 -14.47 -4.77
CA ILE A 38 1.06 -13.12 -5.14
C ILE A 38 1.85 -12.05 -4.38
N VAL A 39 1.99 -12.21 -3.06
CA VAL A 39 2.73 -11.26 -2.22
C VAL A 39 4.22 -11.22 -2.58
N HIS A 40 4.86 -12.38 -2.79
CA HIS A 40 6.26 -12.43 -3.20
C HIS A 40 6.50 -11.76 -4.56
N GLU A 41 5.63 -12.01 -5.54
CA GLU A 41 5.73 -11.38 -6.85
C GLU A 41 5.61 -9.86 -6.74
N ALA A 42 4.62 -9.38 -6.01
CA ALA A 42 4.42 -7.95 -5.78
C ALA A 42 5.62 -7.28 -5.09
N ILE A 43 6.18 -7.90 -4.05
CA ILE A 43 7.35 -7.38 -3.34
C ILE A 43 8.57 -7.35 -4.26
N ASN A 44 8.82 -8.44 -4.99
CA ASN A 44 9.97 -8.53 -5.90
C ASN A 44 9.91 -7.49 -7.03
N ALA A 45 8.72 -7.16 -7.50
CA ALA A 45 8.52 -6.14 -8.54
C ALA A 45 8.93 -4.74 -8.08
N VAL A 46 8.72 -4.40 -6.81
CA VAL A 46 8.96 -3.04 -6.26
C VAL A 46 10.23 -2.94 -5.41
N LEU A 47 10.91 -4.06 -5.13
CA LEU A 47 12.05 -4.10 -4.22
C LEU A 47 13.18 -3.09 -4.57
N PRO A 48 13.59 -2.92 -5.85
CA PRO A 48 14.61 -1.93 -6.20
C PRO A 48 14.20 -0.50 -5.85
N ASP A 49 12.97 -0.13 -6.19
CA ASP A 49 12.43 1.22 -5.95
C ASP A 49 12.20 1.46 -4.45
N PHE A 50 11.78 0.43 -3.71
CA PHE A 50 11.65 0.49 -2.26
C PHE A 50 13.01 0.76 -1.60
N VAL A 51 14.07 0.05 -2.01
CA VAL A 51 15.42 0.26 -1.47
C VAL A 51 15.93 1.68 -1.78
N ASP A 52 15.70 2.17 -3.00
CA ASP A 52 16.05 3.55 -3.37
C ASP A 52 15.28 4.59 -2.53
N CYS A 53 13.97 4.38 -2.33
CA CYS A 53 13.14 5.22 -1.48
C CYS A 53 13.64 5.25 -0.03
N VAL A 54 13.96 4.08 0.55
CA VAL A 54 14.50 3.98 1.90
C VAL A 54 15.84 4.72 2.02
N ASN A 55 16.74 4.56 1.04
CA ASN A 55 18.00 5.30 1.05
C ASN A 55 17.76 6.82 1.03
N LYS A 56 16.89 7.32 0.15
CA LYS A 56 16.52 8.74 0.11
C LYS A 56 15.86 9.23 1.41
N SER A 57 15.13 8.36 2.11
CA SER A 57 14.51 8.71 3.37
C SER A 57 15.53 9.05 4.46
N LEU A 58 16.73 8.44 4.43
CA LEU A 58 17.77 8.70 5.42
C LEU A 58 18.33 10.13 5.33
N ASP A 59 18.30 10.72 4.14
CA ASP A 59 18.77 12.07 3.86
C ASP A 59 17.66 13.14 3.98
N SER A 60 16.45 12.76 4.38
CA SER A 60 15.30 13.66 4.50
C SER A 60 15.32 14.45 5.81
N ASP A 61 14.70 15.65 5.81
CA ASP A 61 14.40 16.39 7.05
C ASP A 61 13.39 15.65 7.95
N VAL A 62 12.65 14.68 7.40
CA VAL A 62 11.64 13.88 8.11
C VAL A 62 11.78 12.37 7.83
N PRO A 63 12.91 11.73 8.19
CA PRO A 63 13.25 10.38 7.72
C PRO A 63 12.20 9.31 8.00
N ARG A 64 11.64 9.33 9.22
CA ARG A 64 10.65 8.32 9.64
C ARG A 64 9.32 8.43 8.87
N LEU A 65 8.89 9.65 8.55
CA LEU A 65 7.66 9.86 7.78
C LEU A 65 7.86 9.41 6.32
N MET A 66 9.00 9.76 5.73
CA MET A 66 9.33 9.32 4.37
C MET A 66 9.50 7.80 4.29
N TYR A 67 10.13 7.18 5.28
CA TYR A 67 10.24 5.72 5.40
C TYR A 67 8.86 5.04 5.40
N ILE A 68 7.89 5.55 6.18
CA ILE A 68 6.51 5.02 6.17
C ILE A 68 5.90 5.14 4.77
N GLY A 69 6.11 6.27 4.08
CA GLY A 69 5.68 6.45 2.69
C GLY A 69 6.28 5.43 1.72
N CYS A 70 7.53 4.99 1.93
CA CYS A 70 8.12 3.93 1.10
C CYS A 70 7.39 2.58 1.25
N PHE A 71 6.81 2.26 2.41
CA PHE A 71 6.01 1.03 2.55
C PHE A 71 4.69 1.09 1.80
N ASP A 72 4.15 2.28 1.57
CA ASP A 72 2.95 2.44 0.75
C ASP A 72 3.18 1.91 -0.68
N MET A 73 4.40 2.02 -1.20
CA MET A 73 4.76 1.43 -2.50
C MET A 73 4.62 -0.10 -2.50
N VAL A 74 5.00 -0.75 -1.40
CA VAL A 74 4.84 -2.20 -1.23
C VAL A 74 3.35 -2.56 -1.16
N TRP A 75 2.57 -1.78 -0.40
CA TRP A 75 1.14 -1.99 -0.27
C TRP A 75 0.40 -1.86 -1.61
N GLN A 76 0.65 -0.78 -2.35
CA GLN A 76 0.09 -0.55 -3.68
C GLN A 76 0.49 -1.64 -4.68
N SER A 77 1.73 -2.13 -4.62
CA SER A 77 2.17 -3.25 -5.47
C SER A 77 1.37 -4.51 -5.17
N ILE A 78 1.18 -4.86 -3.90
CA ILE A 78 0.38 -6.03 -3.49
C ILE A 78 -1.07 -5.89 -3.97
N GLU A 79 -1.68 -4.72 -3.81
CA GLU A 79 -3.04 -4.45 -4.28
C GLU A 79 -3.15 -4.65 -5.80
N ASN A 80 -2.23 -4.07 -6.58
CA ASN A 80 -2.26 -4.15 -8.04
C ASN A 80 -2.08 -5.60 -8.53
N THR A 81 -1.11 -6.32 -7.97
CA THR A 81 -0.90 -7.74 -8.31
C THR A 81 -2.13 -8.55 -7.91
N ALA A 82 -2.65 -8.40 -6.70
CA ALA A 82 -3.85 -9.11 -6.26
C ALA A 82 -5.05 -8.86 -7.20
N LYS A 83 -5.28 -7.61 -7.61
CA LYS A 83 -6.36 -7.26 -8.54
C LYS A 83 -6.24 -7.95 -9.91
N ASN A 84 -5.03 -8.21 -10.38
CA ASN A 84 -4.82 -8.95 -11.63
C ASN A 84 -5.24 -10.42 -11.46
N TYR A 85 -4.91 -11.05 -10.33
CA TYR A 85 -5.26 -12.45 -10.04
C TYR A 85 -6.74 -12.67 -9.72
N ILE A 86 -7.46 -11.66 -9.23
CA ILE A 86 -8.89 -11.76 -8.86
C ILE A 86 -9.81 -11.53 -10.07
N ARG A 87 -9.32 -10.88 -11.13
CA ARG A 87 -10.09 -10.56 -12.33
C ARG A 87 -10.13 -11.68 -13.37
N ASP A 88 -9.22 -12.64 -13.27
CA ASP A 88 -9.16 -13.87 -14.07
C ASP A 88 -9.89 -15.04 -13.36
#